data_AF-A0A2G9XDT3-F1
#
_entry.id   AF-A0A2G9XDT3-F1
#
_cell.length_a   1.000
_cell.length_b   1.000
_cell.length_c   1.000
_cell.angle_alpha   90.00
_cell.angle_beta   90.00
_cell.angle_gamma   90.00
#
_symmetry.space_group_name_H-M   'P 1'
#
loop_
_entity.id
_entity.type
_entity.pdbx_description
1 polymer ?
#
loop_
_entity_poly.entity_id
_entity_poly.type
_entity_poly.pdbx_seq_one_letter_code
_entity_poly.pdbx_strand_id
1 'polypeptide(L)'
;MELKEYQIRALSEVKSYFELLADWRKKAEQIPEAEIDFPAKAWEKAGTGRSYMPRKNGIGQPLPNFCLKIPTGGGKTLLAVKMIDLVNMVYRKKRTGLVLWIVPTTQIYRQTIQNLKDRDHPYRQHLDLASGGRTVILEKTDRFSPLDVQENLVVLMLM
;
A
#
# COMPACT_ATOMS: atom_id res chain seq x y z
N MET A 1 -13.96 -0.53 14.53
CA MET A 1 -12.95 -1.17 15.39
C MET A 1 -11.88 -0.15 15.74
N GLU A 2 -11.62 0.05 17.02
CA GLU A 2 -10.60 0.99 17.50
C GLU A 2 -9.19 0.42 17.28
N LEU A 3 -8.25 1.30 16.91
CA LEU A 3 -6.84 0.91 16.69
C LEU A 3 -6.09 0.92 18.02
N LYS A 4 -5.19 -0.04 18.20
CA LYS A 4 -4.25 -0.05 19.32
C LYS A 4 -3.21 1.06 19.14
N GLU A 5 -2.63 1.56 20.23
CA GLU A 5 -1.64 2.64 20.20
C GLU A 5 -0.47 2.37 19.25
N TYR A 6 0.10 1.17 19.26
CA TYR A 6 1.20 0.84 18.34
C TYR A 6 0.75 0.82 16.87
N GLN A 7 -0.51 0.51 16.57
CA GLN A 7 -1.07 0.54 15.21
C GLN A 7 -1.23 1.99 14.75
N ILE A 8 -1.70 2.86 15.64
CA ILE A 8 -1.80 4.31 15.39
C ILE A 8 -0.40 4.86 15.11
N ARG A 9 0.58 4.55 15.98
CA ARG A 9 1.97 4.96 15.79
C ARG A 9 2.55 4.46 14.47
N ALA A 10 2.39 3.17 14.15
CA ALA A 10 2.87 2.61 12.90
C ALA A 10 2.28 3.32 11.67
N LEU A 11 0.98 3.60 11.67
CA LEU A 11 0.33 4.33 10.58
C LEU A 11 0.81 5.79 10.50
N SER A 12 1.08 6.44 11.63
CA SER A 12 1.64 7.80 11.66
C SER A 12 3.03 7.85 11.04
N GLU A 13 3.91 6.91 11.40
CA GLU A 13 5.26 6.81 10.83
C GLU A 13 5.22 6.53 9.32
N VAL A 14 4.33 5.63 8.87
CA VAL A 14 4.10 5.36 7.44
C VAL A 14 3.58 6.59 6.71
N LYS A 15 2.64 7.33 7.31
CA LYS A 15 2.09 8.56 6.73
C LYS A 15 3.20 9.59 6.51
N SER A 16 4.01 9.87 7.53
CA SER A 16 5.13 10.82 7.41
C SER A 16 6.14 10.38 6.34
N TYR A 17 6.42 9.08 6.23
CA TYR A 17 7.28 8.57 5.16
C TYR A 17 6.66 8.78 3.76
N PHE A 18 5.34 8.59 3.62
CA PHE A 18 4.64 8.83 2.35
C PHE A 18 4.60 10.30 1.94
N GLU A 19 4.49 11.22 2.89
CA GLU A 19 4.61 12.67 2.64
C GLU A 19 6.01 13.00 2.09
N LEU A 20 7.06 12.50 2.75
CA LEU A 20 8.44 12.65 2.28
C LEU A 20 8.67 12.03 0.90
N LEU A 21 8.10 10.85 0.65
CA LEU A 21 8.19 10.18 -0.65
C LEU A 21 7.51 11.00 -1.76
N ALA A 22 6.35 11.60 -1.48
CA ALA A 22 5.67 12.45 -2.45
C ALA A 22 6.50 13.70 -2.78
N ASP A 23 7.08 14.34 -1.77
CA ASP A 23 7.91 15.54 -1.93
C ASP A 23 9.19 15.25 -2.72
N TRP A 24 9.91 14.18 -2.37
CA TRP A 24 11.13 13.81 -3.07
C TRP A 24 10.88 13.31 -4.48
N ARG A 25 9.77 12.60 -4.70
CA ARG A 25 9.36 12.19 -6.04
C ARG A 25 9.11 13.42 -6.93
N LYS A 26 8.36 14.41 -6.42
CA LYS A 26 8.10 15.66 -7.14
C LYS A 26 9.40 16.38 -7.51
N LYS A 27 10.37 16.43 -6.60
CA LYS A 27 11.70 17.03 -6.88
C LYS A 27 12.46 16.26 -7.96
N ALA A 28 12.44 14.92 -7.92
CA ALA A 28 13.07 14.09 -8.95
C ALA A 28 12.41 14.27 -10.33
N GLU A 29 11.09 14.42 -10.37
CA GLU A 29 10.35 14.70 -11.61
C GLU A 29 10.63 16.13 -12.16
N GLN A 30 10.99 17.08 -11.29
CA GLN A 30 11.34 18.46 -11.68
C GLN A 30 12.77 18.63 -12.19
N ILE A 31 13.69 17.73 -11.81
CA ILE A 31 15.11 17.78 -12.21
C ILE A 31 15.56 16.37 -12.62
N PRO A 32 15.13 15.87 -13.79
CA PRO A 32 15.44 14.50 -14.22
C PRO A 32 16.95 14.23 -14.36
N GLU A 33 17.73 15.25 -14.73
CA GLU A 33 19.18 15.14 -14.95
C GLU A 33 19.96 14.88 -13.66
N ALA A 34 19.37 15.16 -12.50
CA ALA A 34 20.01 14.95 -11.21
C ALA A 34 19.95 13.48 -10.73
N GLU A 35 19.25 12.60 -11.45
CA GLU A 35 19.11 11.16 -11.15
C GLU A 35 18.80 10.87 -9.66
N ILE A 36 17.93 11.68 -9.07
CA ILE A 36 17.63 11.61 -7.64
C ILE A 36 16.97 10.26 -7.30
N ASP A 37 17.65 9.45 -6.48
CA ASP A 37 17.05 8.30 -5.79
C ASP A 37 16.07 8.79 -4.71
N PHE A 38 14.89 9.20 -5.17
CA PHE A 38 13.87 9.80 -4.31
C PHE A 38 13.43 8.89 -3.15
N PRO A 39 13.33 7.54 -3.30
CA PRO A 39 13.04 6.67 -2.17
C PRO A 39 14.13 6.68 -1.11
N ALA A 40 15.41 6.66 -1.50
CA ALA A 40 16.52 6.72 -0.57
C ALA A 40 16.55 8.05 0.19
N LYS A 41 16.34 9.18 -0.49
CA LYS A 41 16.29 10.51 0.14
C LYS A 41 15.11 10.68 1.09
N ALA A 42 13.95 10.13 0.74
CA ALA A 42 12.80 10.11 1.65
C ALA A 42 13.09 9.25 2.89
N TRP A 43 13.75 8.10 2.73
CA TRP A 43 14.08 7.20 3.84
C TRP A 43 15.11 7.80 4.79
N GLU A 44 16.15 8.43 4.26
CA GLU A 44 17.14 9.19 5.03
C GLU A 44 16.46 10.26 5.89
N LYS A 45 15.57 11.05 5.28
CA LYS A 45 14.84 12.12 5.98
C LYS A 45 13.84 11.59 7.01
N ALA A 46 13.28 10.40 6.79
CA ALA A 46 12.36 9.76 7.73
C ALA A 46 13.05 9.31 9.03
N GLY A 47 14.39 9.23 9.07
CA GLY A 47 15.14 9.02 10.31
C GLY A 47 14.89 7.67 10.98
N THR A 48 14.63 6.62 10.19
CA THR A 48 14.27 5.27 10.71
C THR A 48 15.41 4.56 11.46
N GLY A 49 16.64 5.06 11.37
CA GLY A 49 17.83 4.44 11.93
C GLY A 49 18.27 3.15 11.21
N ARG A 50 17.67 2.83 10.06
CA ARG A 50 18.02 1.65 9.24
C ARG A 50 18.48 2.07 7.86
N SER A 51 19.39 1.30 7.27
CA SER A 51 19.78 1.51 5.87
C SER A 51 18.61 1.20 4.94
N TYR A 52 18.41 2.08 3.96
CA TYR A 52 17.49 1.81 2.86
C TYR A 52 18.11 0.80 1.89
N MET A 53 17.29 -0.10 1.34
CA MET A 53 17.74 -1.02 0.29
C MET A 53 17.07 -0.63 -1.03
N PRO A 54 17.80 0.01 -1.97
CA PRO A 54 17.24 0.46 -3.22
C PRO A 54 16.67 -0.68 -4.05
N ARG A 55 15.54 -0.43 -4.68
CA ARG A 55 14.90 -1.35 -5.64
C ARG A 55 14.54 -0.58 -6.89
N LYS A 56 14.52 -1.27 -8.02
CA LYS A 56 14.02 -0.76 -9.30
C LYS A 56 12.84 -1.61 -9.76
N ASN A 57 11.89 -0.99 -10.45
CA ASN A 57 10.82 -1.73 -11.13
C ASN A 57 11.32 -2.35 -12.46
N GLY A 58 10.45 -3.07 -13.17
CA GLY A 58 10.79 -3.76 -14.41
C GLY A 58 11.20 -2.85 -15.58
N ILE A 59 11.02 -1.52 -15.46
CA ILE A 59 11.44 -0.52 -16.44
C ILE A 59 12.58 0.38 -15.91
N GLY A 60 13.25 -0.03 -14.83
CA GLY A 60 14.45 0.62 -14.31
C GLY A 60 14.23 1.85 -13.41
N GLN A 61 12.99 2.22 -13.10
CA GLN A 61 12.69 3.37 -12.23
C GLN A 61 12.84 3.01 -10.74
N PRO A 62 13.21 3.96 -9.86
CA PRO A 62 13.24 3.73 -8.42
C PRO A 62 11.89 3.25 -7.88
N LEU A 63 11.91 2.20 -7.06
CA LEU A 63 10.74 1.57 -6.46
C LEU A 63 10.77 1.72 -4.93
N PRO A 64 9.96 2.62 -4.34
CA PRO A 64 9.79 2.69 -2.89
C PRO A 64 9.40 1.33 -2.32
N ASN A 65 10.07 0.92 -1.25
CA ASN A 65 9.85 -0.37 -0.60
C ASN A 65 10.24 -0.27 0.87
N PHE A 66 9.46 -0.89 1.75
CA PHE A 66 9.73 -0.93 3.18
C PHE A 66 9.01 -2.10 3.83
N CYS A 67 9.44 -2.46 5.04
CA CYS A 67 8.86 -3.56 5.81
C CYS A 67 8.40 -3.06 7.17
N LEU A 68 7.26 -3.53 7.62
CA LEU A 68 6.75 -3.25 8.96
C LEU A 68 6.86 -4.47 9.85
N LYS A 69 7.45 -4.29 11.04
CA LYS A 69 7.59 -5.34 12.04
C LYS A 69 6.36 -5.34 12.95
N ILE A 70 5.41 -6.20 12.66
CA ILE A 70 4.15 -6.32 13.41
C ILE A 70 4.05 -7.73 14.02
N PRO A 71 3.74 -7.87 15.32
CA PRO A 71 3.66 -9.17 15.97
C PRO A 71 2.50 -10.03 15.44
N THR A 72 2.55 -11.33 15.73
CA THR A 72 1.40 -12.23 15.53
C THR A 72 0.22 -11.75 16.37
N GLY A 73 -1.00 -11.80 15.80
CA GLY A 73 -2.19 -11.17 16.42
C GLY A 73 -2.18 -9.64 16.38
N GLY A 74 -1.14 -8.99 15.85
CA GLY A 74 -1.00 -7.53 15.81
C GLY A 74 -1.87 -6.81 14.75
N GLY A 75 -2.85 -7.49 14.15
CA GLY A 75 -3.72 -6.91 13.14
C GLY A 75 -3.00 -6.53 11.83
N LYS A 76 -2.09 -7.37 11.33
CA LYS A 76 -1.34 -7.14 10.08
C LYS A 76 -2.25 -6.79 8.89
N THR A 77 -3.34 -7.54 8.70
CA THR A 77 -4.29 -7.31 7.61
C THR A 77 -5.02 -5.98 7.75
N LEU A 78 -5.45 -5.63 8.96
CA LEU A 78 -6.07 -4.32 9.24
C LEU A 78 -5.13 -3.17 8.90
N LEU A 79 -3.88 -3.27 9.36
CA LEU A 79 -2.86 -2.28 9.08
C LEU A 79 -2.61 -2.16 7.58
N ALA A 80 -2.49 -3.27 6.86
CA ALA A 80 -2.28 -3.28 5.41
C ALA A 80 -3.43 -2.57 4.66
N VAL A 81 -4.68 -2.83 5.04
CA VAL A 81 -5.84 -2.13 4.47
C VAL A 81 -5.78 -0.62 4.75
N LYS A 82 -5.47 -0.23 5.98
CA LYS A 82 -5.28 1.19 6.35
C LYS A 82 -4.12 1.85 5.60
N MET A 83 -3.07 1.11 5.27
CA MET A 83 -1.95 1.63 4.48
C MET A 83 -2.33 1.85 3.02
N ILE A 84 -3.19 1.03 2.43
CA ILE A 84 -3.68 1.26 1.06
C ILE A 84 -4.38 2.63 0.96
N ASP A 85 -5.14 2.98 1.99
CA ASP A 85 -5.76 4.31 2.11
C ASP A 85 -4.71 5.43 2.15
N LEU A 86 -3.65 5.29 2.97
CA LEU A 86 -2.54 6.24 3.01
C LEU A 86 -1.78 6.33 1.67
N VAL A 87 -1.55 5.21 0.99
CA VAL A 87 -0.93 5.19 -0.34
C VAL A 87 -1.79 6.01 -1.32
N ASN A 88 -3.10 5.81 -1.30
CA ASN A 88 -4.01 6.45 -2.24
C ASN A 88 -4.23 7.93 -1.94
N MET A 89 -4.33 8.32 -0.68
CA MET A 89 -4.63 9.71 -0.29
C MET A 89 -3.39 10.59 -0.14
N VAL A 90 -2.29 10.05 0.37
CA VAL A 90 -1.08 10.83 0.71
C VAL A 90 -0.06 10.76 -0.42
N TYR A 91 0.31 9.56 -0.84
CA TYR A 91 1.41 9.38 -1.80
C TYR A 91 0.97 9.53 -3.25
N ARG A 92 -0.01 8.73 -3.70
CA ARG A 92 -0.43 8.67 -5.11
C ARG A 92 -1.50 9.69 -5.48
N LYS A 93 -2.24 10.20 -4.49
CA LYS A 93 -3.43 11.07 -4.67
C LYS A 93 -4.40 10.53 -5.73
N LYS A 94 -4.60 9.21 -5.73
CA LYS A 94 -5.43 8.47 -6.69
C LYS A 94 -6.16 7.33 -5.98
N ARG A 95 -7.49 7.27 -6.13
CA ARG A 95 -8.37 6.29 -5.47
C ARG A 95 -8.52 4.96 -6.22
N THR A 96 -7.97 4.87 -7.43
CA THR A 96 -8.05 3.70 -8.31
C THR A 96 -6.67 3.13 -8.63
N GLY A 97 -6.63 1.89 -9.06
CA GLY A 97 -5.40 1.18 -9.38
C GLY A 97 -5.43 -0.27 -8.92
N LEU A 98 -4.29 -0.93 -9.11
CA LEU A 98 -4.11 -2.33 -8.77
C LEU A 98 -3.29 -2.46 -7.47
N VAL A 99 -3.82 -3.22 -6.52
CA VAL A 99 -3.10 -3.72 -5.34
C VAL A 99 -2.90 -5.21 -5.53
N LEU A 100 -1.63 -5.63 -5.60
CA LEU A 100 -1.28 -7.04 -5.59
C LEU A 100 -1.09 -7.49 -4.14
N TRP A 101 -1.94 -8.40 -3.68
CA TRP A 101 -1.91 -8.88 -2.30
C TRP A 101 -1.46 -10.34 -2.27
N ILE A 102 -0.21 -10.57 -1.87
CA ILE A 102 0.42 -11.90 -1.86
C ILE A 102 0.45 -12.43 -0.42
N VAL A 103 0.06 -13.69 -0.24
CA VAL A 103 0.10 -14.39 1.06
C VAL A 103 0.77 -15.75 0.94
N PRO A 104 1.44 -16.26 1.99
CA PRO A 104 2.30 -17.43 1.86
C PRO A 104 1.57 -18.78 2.00
N THR A 105 0.32 -18.80 2.47
CA THR A 105 -0.40 -20.07 2.74
C THR A 105 -1.87 -20.00 2.35
N THR A 106 -2.43 -21.17 2.03
CA THR A 106 -3.86 -21.34 1.72
C THR A 106 -4.78 -20.90 2.85
N GLN A 107 -4.39 -21.13 4.10
CA GLN A 107 -5.20 -20.72 5.24
C GLN A 107 -5.29 -19.19 5.34
N ILE A 108 -4.16 -18.49 5.22
CA ILE A 108 -4.13 -17.02 5.25
C ILE A 108 -4.89 -16.44 4.05
N TYR A 109 -4.74 -17.05 2.86
CA TYR A 109 -5.48 -16.66 1.66
C TYR A 109 -6.99 -16.72 1.87
N ARG A 110 -7.52 -17.89 2.25
CA ARG A 110 -8.97 -18.10 2.43
C ARG A 110 -9.57 -17.15 3.46
N GLN A 111 -8.90 -16.99 4.60
CA GLN A 111 -9.35 -16.06 5.65
C GLN A 111 -9.34 -14.60 5.19
N THR A 112 -8.27 -14.19 4.51
CA THR A 112 -8.12 -12.81 4.06
C THR A 112 -9.16 -12.49 3.00
N ILE A 113 -9.30 -13.33 1.97
CA ILE A 113 -10.22 -13.03 0.86
C ILE A 113 -11.68 -13.04 1.31
N GLN A 114 -12.08 -13.94 2.21
CA GLN A 114 -13.43 -13.94 2.78
C GLN A 114 -13.74 -12.60 3.46
N ASN A 115 -12.81 -12.10 4.28
CA ASN A 115 -12.95 -10.82 4.97
C ASN A 115 -12.85 -9.59 4.05
N LEU A 116 -12.19 -9.69 2.90
CA LEU A 116 -12.13 -8.62 1.91
C LEU A 116 -13.39 -8.58 1.02
N LYS A 117 -14.00 -9.74 0.74
CA LYS A 117 -15.23 -9.84 -0.06
C LYS A 117 -16.48 -9.43 0.73
N ASP A 118 -16.52 -9.73 2.02
CA ASP A 118 -17.62 -9.36 2.93
C ASP A 118 -17.70 -7.84 3.12
N ARG A 119 -18.81 -7.21 2.67
CA ARG A 119 -19.05 -5.77 2.75
C ARG A 119 -19.30 -5.24 4.16
N ASP A 120 -19.72 -6.10 5.07
CA ASP A 120 -19.95 -5.74 6.47
C ASP A 120 -18.67 -5.87 7.29
N HIS A 121 -17.65 -6.53 6.75
CA HIS A 121 -16.38 -6.68 7.42
C HIS A 121 -15.58 -5.36 7.43
N PRO A 122 -14.96 -4.96 8.57
CA PRO A 122 -14.22 -3.69 8.67
C PRO A 122 -13.11 -3.50 7.63
N TYR A 123 -12.48 -4.58 7.16
CA TYR A 123 -11.45 -4.50 6.11
C TYR A 123 -12.04 -4.00 4.79
N ARG A 124 -13.17 -4.56 4.37
CA ARG A 124 -13.84 -4.13 3.14
C ARG A 124 -14.37 -2.71 3.26
N GLN A 125 -14.98 -2.36 4.39
CA GLN A 125 -15.45 -1.00 4.64
C GLN A 125 -14.31 0.03 4.50
N HIS A 126 -13.11 -0.28 4.99
CA HIS A 126 -11.96 0.61 4.82
C HIS A 126 -11.46 0.70 3.37
N LEU A 127 -11.47 -0.40 2.61
CA LEU A 127 -11.15 -0.34 1.18
C LEU A 127 -12.17 0.49 0.40
N ASP A 128 -13.46 0.34 0.71
CA ASP A 128 -14.54 1.11 0.09
C ASP A 128 -14.43 2.60 0.42
N LEU A 129 -14.07 2.97 1.64
CA LEU A 129 -13.75 4.36 1.98
C LEU A 129 -12.57 4.89 1.17
N ALA A 130 -11.49 4.12 1.03
CA ALA A 130 -10.30 4.50 0.28
C ALA A 130 -10.54 4.64 -1.24
N SER A 131 -11.47 3.85 -1.79
CA SER A 131 -11.78 3.82 -3.23
C SER A 131 -12.98 4.70 -3.63
N GLY A 132 -13.76 5.18 -2.64
CA GLY A 132 -15.05 5.82 -2.88
C GLY A 132 -16.13 4.83 -3.33
N GLY A 133 -16.14 3.63 -2.76
CA GLY A 133 -17.10 2.55 -3.02
C GLY A 133 -16.77 1.69 -4.25
N ARG A 134 -15.66 1.95 -4.93
CA ARG A 134 -15.25 1.28 -6.18
C ARG A 134 -14.19 0.21 -5.93
N THR A 135 -14.42 -0.66 -4.94
CA THR A 135 -13.50 -1.75 -4.61
C THR A 135 -13.90 -3.02 -5.33
N VAL A 136 -12.95 -3.63 -6.04
CA VAL A 136 -13.10 -4.94 -6.69
C VAL A 136 -12.07 -5.89 -6.10
N ILE A 137 -12.53 -7.03 -5.58
CA ILE A 137 -11.66 -8.08 -5.01
C ILE A 137 -11.61 -9.24 -6.00
N LEU A 138 -10.40 -9.55 -6.49
CA LEU A 138 -10.16 -10.57 -7.52
C LEU A 138 -9.24 -11.67 -7.00
N GLU A 139 -9.39 -12.85 -7.57
CA GLU A 139 -8.54 -14.02 -7.42
C GLU A 139 -7.67 -14.23 -8.66
N LYS A 140 -6.65 -15.08 -8.55
CA LYS A 140 -5.72 -15.40 -9.64
C LYS A 140 -6.39 -15.78 -10.96
N THR A 141 -7.55 -16.45 -10.91
CA THR A 141 -8.29 -16.92 -12.08
C THR A 141 -9.23 -15.88 -12.67
N ASP A 142 -9.50 -14.80 -11.96
CA ASP A 142 -10.42 -13.77 -12.41
C ASP A 142 -9.76 -12.92 -13.51
N ARG A 143 -10.57 -12.53 -14.49
CA ARG A 143 -10.15 -11.65 -15.58
C ARG A 143 -10.52 -10.22 -15.23
N PHE A 144 -9.64 -9.29 -15.61
CA PHE A 144 -9.90 -7.86 -15.56
C PHE A 144 -9.15 -7.17 -16.70
N SER A 145 -9.61 -5.97 -17.03
CA SER A 145 -9.08 -5.14 -18.09
C SER A 145 -8.33 -3.92 -17.53
N PRO A 146 -7.56 -3.21 -18.37
CA PRO A 146 -7.00 -1.92 -17.98
C PRO A 146 -8.07 -0.90 -17.53
N LEU A 147 -9.28 -0.95 -18.11
CA LEU A 147 -10.38 -0.06 -17.74
C LEU A 147 -10.84 -0.32 -16.31
N ASP A 148 -10.95 -1.59 -15.90
CA ASP A 148 -11.32 -1.96 -14.52
C ASP A 148 -10.36 -1.35 -13.50
N VAL A 149 -9.06 -1.35 -13.80
CA VAL A 149 -8.00 -0.75 -12.95
C VAL A 149 -8.04 0.78 -12.95
N GLN A 150 -8.46 1.39 -14.06
CA GLN A 150 -8.60 2.84 -14.14
C GLN A 150 -9.80 3.35 -13.32
N GLU A 151 -10.90 2.60 -13.33
CA GLU A 151 -12.16 2.99 -12.70
C GLU A 151 -12.29 2.52 -11.23
N ASN A 152 -11.58 1.46 -10.85
CA ASN A 152 -11.71 0.81 -9.54
C ASN A 152 -10.39 0.70 -8.78
N LEU A 153 -10.50 0.50 -7.46
CA LEU A 153 -9.44 -0.09 -6.65
C LEU A 153 -9.55 -1.61 -6.77
N VAL A 154 -8.72 -2.21 -7.62
CA VAL A 154 -8.67 -3.66 -7.82
C VAL A 154 -7.66 -4.24 -6.83
N VAL A 155 -8.11 -5.13 -5.95
CA VAL A 155 -7.26 -5.92 -5.05
C VAL A 155 -7.18 -7.34 -5.58
N LEU A 156 -6.05 -7.70 -6.18
CA LEU A 156 -5.79 -9.04 -6.70
C LEU A 156 -5.08 -9.88 -5.65
N MET A 157 -5.79 -10.87 -5.10
CA MET A 157 -5.26 -11.83 -4.14
C MET A 157 -4.48 -12.92 -4.86
N LEU A 158 -3.23 -13.15 -4.44
CA LEU A 158 -2.36 -14.22 -4.92
C LEU A 158 -1.76 -15.02 -3.76
N MET A 159 -1.39 -16.25 -4.08
CA MET A 159 -0.58 -17.14 -3.26
C MET A 159 0.58 -17.66 -4.12
#